data_AF-J9H3M5-F1
#
_entry.id   AF-J9H3M5-F1
#
_cell.length_a   1.000
_cell.length_b   1.000
_cell.length_c   1.000
_cell.angle_alpha   90.00
_cell.angle_beta   90.00
_cell.angle_gamma   90.00
#
_symmetry.space_group_name_H-M   'P 1'
#
loop_
_entity.id
_entity.type
_entity.pdbx_description
1 polymer ?
#
loop_
_entity_poly.entity_id
_entity_poly.type
_entity_poly.pdbx_seq_one_letter_code
_entity_poly.pdbx_strand_id
1 'polypeptide(L)'
;MKKDCLIVFLCLHVALTLQAQHFGSTPMRKLQMAEAVISRFYVDKVDENKLVEEAIIKMLAELDPHSTYSNPEEVKKFNEPLQGNFEGIGVQFQMIEDTLLVVQPVSGGPSEKVGILAGDRIVAVNDSAIAGVKMSTEEIMKRLRGPKGSKVDLTVVRRGIQDPLVFTVKRDKIPIHSMDAAYLLEPKVGYIRINRFGATTFEEFKEAMKSLQKQGMKDLILDLQGNGGGYLNAAIDLANEFLGPKELIVYTEGRAANRRDFYAKGNGAFQKGRLVVLVDEYTASASEIVSGAVQDWDRGVIVGRRSFGKGLVQQPINLPDGSMIRLTTARYYTPAGRCIQKPYDGDTDYNQDLIDRFNRGELMNADSIHFPDSLKVQTKKLGRTVYGGGGIMPDYFVPIDTTLYTDYHRNLVAKGVVIKCTMKFIETHRSELARKYKSFESFNDKFSVDESTMTLLREMGEKESVKWNEAQYQKSLPLIKTQLKALIARDLWDMNEYYRVMNTTNESVLKALDILHSGGYAKKLK
;
A
#
# COMPACT_ATOMS: atom_id res chain seq x y z
N MET A 1 -75.32 -11.26 52.18
CA MET A 1 -75.61 -11.56 50.76
C MET A 1 -74.46 -10.97 49.96
N LYS A 2 -73.46 -11.77 49.58
CA LYS A 2 -73.45 -12.65 48.41
C LYS A 2 -73.53 -11.86 47.09
N LYS A 3 -72.41 -11.91 46.35
CA LYS A 3 -72.29 -11.93 44.88
C LYS A 3 -71.91 -10.67 44.07
N ASP A 4 -71.78 -9.47 44.65
CA ASP A 4 -71.54 -8.28 43.79
C ASP A 4 -70.13 -7.68 43.80
N CYS A 5 -69.16 -8.28 44.50
CA CYS A 5 -67.77 -7.78 44.50
C CYS A 5 -66.78 -8.64 43.71
N LEU A 6 -67.21 -9.79 43.15
CA LEU A 6 -66.33 -10.71 42.44
C LEU A 6 -66.34 -10.56 40.90
N ILE A 7 -67.22 -9.72 40.33
CA ILE A 7 -67.30 -9.51 38.87
C ILE A 7 -66.48 -8.30 38.41
N VAL A 8 -66.22 -7.32 39.27
CA VAL A 8 -65.40 -6.14 38.90
C VAL A 8 -63.89 -6.47 38.92
N PHE A 9 -63.46 -7.43 39.73
CA PHE A 9 -62.05 -7.87 39.73
C PHE A 9 -61.69 -8.80 38.57
N LEU A 10 -62.67 -9.49 37.98
CA LEU A 10 -62.43 -10.38 36.82
C LEU A 10 -62.41 -9.61 35.48
N CYS A 11 -63.11 -8.47 35.38
CA CYS A 11 -63.03 -7.62 34.19
C CYS A 11 -61.79 -6.69 34.17
N LEU A 12 -61.19 -6.39 35.33
CA LEU A 12 -59.95 -5.58 35.36
C LEU A 12 -58.66 -6.38 35.06
N HIS A 13 -58.69 -7.71 35.17
CA HIS A 13 -57.54 -8.55 34.79
C HIS A 13 -57.55 -8.98 33.31
N VAL A 14 -58.66 -8.75 32.59
CA VAL A 14 -58.74 -9.01 31.13
C VAL A 14 -58.49 -7.73 30.32
N ALA A 15 -58.59 -6.55 30.92
CA ALA A 15 -58.34 -5.27 30.24
C ALA A 15 -56.89 -4.75 30.32
N LEU A 16 -56.02 -5.37 31.13
CA LEU A 16 -54.60 -5.00 31.23
C LEU A 16 -53.64 -5.95 30.51
N THR A 17 -54.13 -6.98 29.83
CA THR A 17 -53.32 -7.88 28.98
C THR A 17 -53.45 -7.57 27.49
N LEU A 18 -54.03 -6.42 27.12
CA LEU A 18 -54.14 -5.96 25.72
C LEU A 18 -53.34 -4.67 25.42
N GLN A 19 -52.36 -4.34 26.25
CA GLN A 19 -51.29 -3.40 25.89
C GLN A 19 -49.91 -4.08 25.76
N ALA A 20 -49.90 -5.38 25.48
CA ALA A 20 -48.67 -6.15 25.20
C ALA A 20 -48.55 -6.59 23.72
N GLN A 21 -49.17 -5.88 22.78
CA GLN A 21 -49.00 -6.09 21.34
C GLN A 21 -48.65 -4.80 20.61
N HIS A 22 -47.60 -4.13 21.08
CA HIS A 22 -46.69 -3.43 20.17
C HIS A 22 -45.25 -3.88 20.45
N PHE A 23 -45.02 -5.19 20.42
CA PHE A 23 -43.70 -5.69 20.01
C PHE A 23 -43.58 -5.44 18.51
N GLY A 24 -43.38 -4.18 18.11
CA GLY A 24 -42.72 -3.92 16.83
C GLY A 24 -41.43 -4.70 16.85
N SER A 25 -41.27 -5.68 15.97
CA SER A 25 -40.04 -6.45 15.89
C SER A 25 -38.90 -5.47 15.65
N THR A 26 -38.01 -5.33 16.63
CA THR A 26 -36.80 -4.54 16.42
C THR A 26 -36.04 -5.16 15.24
N PRO A 27 -35.33 -4.37 14.41
CA PRO A 27 -34.52 -4.93 13.33
C PRO A 27 -33.61 -6.07 13.79
N MET A 28 -33.07 -5.97 15.01
CA MET A 28 -32.30 -7.03 15.67
C MET A 28 -33.12 -8.32 15.87
N ARG A 29 -34.35 -8.22 16.41
CA ARG A 29 -35.21 -9.39 16.59
C ARG A 29 -35.58 -10.03 15.26
N LYS A 30 -35.78 -9.24 14.20
CA LYS A 30 -36.03 -9.76 12.85
C LYS A 30 -34.82 -10.56 12.32
N LEU A 31 -33.60 -10.05 12.52
CA LEU A 31 -32.37 -10.75 12.13
C LEU A 31 -32.20 -12.07 12.90
N GLN A 32 -32.39 -12.05 14.21
CA GLN A 32 -32.33 -13.26 15.06
C GLN A 32 -33.38 -14.30 14.65
N MET A 33 -34.61 -13.86 14.35
CA MET A 33 -35.65 -14.78 13.88
C MET A 33 -35.33 -15.37 12.51
N ALA A 34 -34.74 -14.59 11.59
CA ALA A 34 -34.36 -15.09 10.27
C ALA A 34 -33.30 -16.19 10.38
N GLU A 35 -32.25 -15.96 11.17
CA GLU A 35 -31.19 -16.94 11.44
C GLU A 35 -31.79 -18.23 12.05
N ALA A 36 -32.61 -18.10 13.10
CA ALA A 36 -33.23 -19.25 13.76
C ALA A 36 -34.16 -20.06 12.84
N VAL A 37 -34.89 -19.38 11.92
CA VAL A 37 -35.75 -20.06 10.94
C VAL A 37 -34.90 -20.80 9.91
N ILE A 38 -33.80 -20.22 9.44
CA ILE A 38 -32.89 -20.87 8.47
C ILE A 38 -32.23 -22.08 9.12
N SER A 39 -31.62 -21.94 10.29
CA SER A 39 -30.94 -23.04 11.00
C SER A 39 -31.89 -24.23 11.25
N ARG A 40 -33.16 -23.95 11.60
CA ARG A 40 -34.12 -25.00 11.98
C ARG A 40 -34.87 -25.64 10.82
N PHE A 41 -35.18 -24.88 9.77
CA PHE A 41 -36.13 -25.30 8.73
C PHE A 41 -35.53 -25.40 7.33
N TYR A 42 -34.27 -24.99 7.12
CA TYR A 42 -33.62 -25.22 5.83
C TYR A 42 -33.41 -26.71 5.58
N VAL A 43 -33.54 -27.13 4.32
CA VAL A 43 -33.55 -28.55 3.93
C VAL A 43 -32.19 -29.24 4.11
N ASP A 44 -31.10 -28.48 4.01
CA ASP A 44 -29.73 -28.96 4.11
C ASP A 44 -29.00 -28.40 5.35
N LYS A 45 -27.86 -29.01 5.72
CA LYS A 45 -27.01 -28.49 6.80
C LYS A 45 -26.42 -27.12 6.40
N VAL A 46 -26.59 -26.13 7.27
CA VAL A 46 -26.03 -24.79 7.10
C VAL A 46 -24.79 -24.56 7.96
N ASP A 47 -23.92 -23.67 7.49
CA ASP A 47 -22.83 -23.10 8.30
C ASP A 47 -23.31 -21.75 8.85
N GLU A 48 -23.80 -21.75 10.09
CA GLU A 48 -24.38 -20.58 10.74
C GLU A 48 -23.36 -19.43 10.88
N ASN A 49 -22.10 -19.74 11.17
CA ASN A 49 -21.05 -18.72 11.28
C ASN A 49 -20.89 -18.00 9.96
N LYS A 50 -20.76 -18.75 8.86
CA LYS A 50 -20.66 -18.16 7.52
C LYS A 50 -21.88 -17.31 7.17
N LEU A 51 -23.09 -17.76 7.53
CA LEU A 51 -24.32 -16.98 7.28
C LEU A 51 -24.31 -15.65 8.04
N VAL A 52 -23.89 -15.65 9.31
CA VAL A 52 -23.77 -14.44 10.12
C VAL A 52 -22.70 -13.51 9.56
N GLU A 53 -21.54 -14.03 9.15
CA GLU A 53 -20.47 -13.25 8.52
C GLU A 53 -20.96 -12.56 7.23
N GLU A 54 -21.62 -13.31 6.34
CA GLU A 54 -22.19 -12.76 5.10
C GLU A 54 -23.26 -11.70 5.38
N ALA A 55 -24.11 -11.90 6.40
CA ALA A 55 -25.08 -10.90 6.81
C ALA A 55 -24.41 -9.60 7.30
N ILE A 56 -23.33 -9.71 8.10
CA ILE A 56 -22.55 -8.56 8.55
C ILE A 56 -21.92 -7.83 7.36
N ILE A 57 -21.29 -8.57 6.43
CA ILE A 57 -20.68 -8.01 5.21
C ILE A 57 -21.72 -7.21 4.42
N LYS A 58 -22.92 -7.76 4.21
CA LYS A 58 -24.00 -7.07 3.49
C LYS A 58 -24.51 -5.84 4.23
N MET A 59 -24.67 -5.89 5.55
CA MET A 59 -25.06 -4.71 6.33
C MET A 59 -24.04 -3.57 6.22
N LEU A 60 -22.74 -3.89 6.20
CA LEU A 60 -21.69 -2.88 6.08
C LEU A 60 -21.59 -2.29 4.67
N ALA A 61 -21.82 -3.12 3.64
CA ALA A 61 -21.81 -2.67 2.25
C ALA A 61 -22.89 -1.62 1.93
N GLU A 62 -24.00 -1.60 2.67
CA GLU A 62 -25.05 -0.58 2.58
C GLU A 62 -24.64 0.79 3.17
N LEU A 63 -23.53 0.88 3.90
CA LEU A 63 -23.10 2.11 4.57
C LEU A 63 -22.17 2.95 3.69
N ASP A 64 -21.06 2.33 3.26
CA ASP A 64 -20.00 2.95 2.48
C ASP A 64 -19.07 1.86 1.90
N PRO A 65 -18.28 2.14 0.85
CA PRO A 65 -17.41 1.16 0.19
C PRO A 65 -16.16 0.77 0.99
N HIS A 66 -15.97 1.32 2.20
CA HIS A 66 -14.79 1.13 3.03
C HIS A 66 -15.06 0.38 4.32
N SER A 67 -16.30 0.40 4.82
CA SER A 67 -16.71 -0.32 6.01
C SER A 67 -16.73 -1.82 5.70
N THR A 68 -15.87 -2.58 6.37
CA THR A 68 -15.64 -4.00 6.04
C THR A 68 -15.63 -4.88 7.28
N TYR A 69 -16.02 -6.13 7.10
CA TYR A 69 -15.76 -7.21 8.04
C TYR A 69 -14.49 -7.95 7.61
N SER A 70 -13.74 -8.47 8.59
CA SER A 70 -12.59 -9.34 8.35
C SER A 70 -12.60 -10.46 9.37
N ASN A 71 -12.51 -11.70 8.89
CA ASN A 71 -12.38 -12.87 9.76
C ASN A 71 -11.00 -12.88 10.47
N PRO A 72 -10.77 -13.75 11.47
CA PRO A 72 -9.52 -13.73 12.25
C PRO A 72 -8.24 -13.89 11.42
N GLU A 73 -8.27 -14.70 10.35
CA GLU A 73 -7.12 -14.87 9.46
C GLU A 73 -6.83 -13.59 8.66
N GLU A 74 -7.87 -12.94 8.14
CA GLU A 74 -7.79 -11.68 7.42
C GLU A 74 -7.31 -10.53 8.32
N VAL A 75 -7.77 -10.48 9.57
CA VAL A 75 -7.31 -9.49 10.58
C VAL A 75 -5.80 -9.59 10.76
N LYS A 76 -5.26 -10.81 10.89
CA LYS A 76 -3.82 -11.03 11.02
C LYS A 76 -3.08 -10.58 9.76
N LYS A 77 -3.53 -11.01 8.58
CA LYS A 77 -2.94 -10.63 7.28
C LYS A 77 -2.95 -9.11 7.07
N PHE A 78 -4.00 -8.42 7.51
CA PHE A 78 -4.11 -6.97 7.38
C PHE A 78 -3.19 -6.23 8.35
N ASN A 79 -3.05 -6.70 9.59
CA ASN A 79 -2.30 -5.98 10.63
C ASN A 79 -0.79 -6.17 10.52
N GLU A 80 -0.28 -7.32 10.07
CA GLU A 80 1.16 -7.61 9.97
C GLU A 80 1.95 -6.50 9.24
N PRO A 81 1.57 -6.05 8.03
CA PRO A 81 2.33 -5.02 7.32
C PRO A 81 2.29 -3.66 8.01
N LEU A 82 1.23 -3.35 8.76
CA LEU A 82 1.13 -2.09 9.50
C LEU A 82 1.91 -2.14 10.82
N GLN A 83 1.99 -3.30 11.47
CA GLN A 83 2.83 -3.49 12.65
C GLN A 83 4.34 -3.45 12.33
N GLY A 84 4.70 -3.45 11.05
CA GLY A 84 6.10 -3.37 10.60
C GLY A 84 6.89 -4.66 10.84
N ASN A 85 6.21 -5.78 11.11
CA ASN A 85 6.84 -7.08 11.22
C ASN A 85 5.86 -8.24 11.00
N PHE A 86 6.39 -9.40 10.60
CA PHE A 86 5.70 -10.68 10.62
C PHE A 86 6.60 -11.76 11.21
N GLU A 87 6.05 -12.93 11.53
CA GLU A 87 6.84 -14.05 12.08
C GLU A 87 7.08 -15.13 11.02
N GLY A 88 8.34 -15.50 10.80
CA GLY A 88 8.72 -16.47 9.77
C GLY A 88 10.22 -16.73 9.69
N ILE A 89 10.66 -17.24 8.54
CA ILE A 89 12.06 -17.61 8.30
C ILE A 89 12.94 -16.45 7.81
N GLY A 90 12.34 -15.37 7.29
CA GLY A 90 13.08 -14.19 6.83
C GLY A 90 13.79 -14.40 5.50
N VAL A 91 13.03 -14.71 4.45
CA VAL A 91 13.53 -14.75 3.07
C VAL A 91 12.64 -13.91 2.16
N GLN A 92 13.27 -13.18 1.24
CA GLN A 92 12.62 -12.71 0.03
C GLN A 92 12.72 -13.83 -1.00
N PHE A 93 11.60 -14.13 -1.67
CA PHE A 93 11.54 -15.25 -2.59
C PHE A 93 10.71 -14.91 -3.82
N GLN A 94 10.90 -15.72 -4.84
CA GLN A 94 10.07 -15.75 -6.03
C GLN A 94 9.72 -17.19 -6.38
N MET A 95 8.49 -17.42 -6.82
CA MET A 95 8.10 -18.71 -7.39
C MET A 95 8.61 -18.79 -8.83
N ILE A 96 9.45 -19.78 -9.10
CA ILE A 96 9.88 -20.13 -10.45
C ILE A 96 9.27 -21.47 -10.78
N GLU A 97 8.37 -21.47 -11.75
CA GLU A 97 7.54 -22.62 -12.09
C GLU A 97 6.75 -23.05 -10.83
N ASP A 98 7.10 -24.17 -10.22
CA ASP A 98 6.50 -24.66 -8.98
C ASP A 98 7.46 -24.68 -7.78
N THR A 99 8.62 -24.03 -7.90
CA THR A 99 9.68 -24.07 -6.88
C THR A 99 9.94 -22.68 -6.30
N LEU A 100 10.12 -22.61 -4.99
CA LEU A 100 10.48 -21.36 -4.29
C LEU A 100 11.99 -21.10 -4.44
N LEU A 101 12.35 -20.04 -5.18
CA LEU A 101 13.70 -19.50 -5.27
C LEU A 101 13.89 -18.40 -4.23
N VAL A 102 14.93 -18.52 -3.39
CA VAL A 102 15.38 -17.46 -2.48
C VAL A 102 16.07 -16.39 -3.31
N VAL A 103 15.45 -15.21 -3.39
CA VAL A 103 16.07 -14.02 -3.99
C VAL A 103 17.19 -13.55 -3.07
N GLN A 104 16.87 -13.37 -1.79
CA GLN A 104 17.83 -13.01 -0.74
C GLN A 104 17.27 -13.33 0.65
N PRO A 105 18.09 -13.83 1.59
CA PRO A 105 17.76 -13.83 3.01
C PRO A 105 17.61 -12.39 3.55
N VAL A 106 16.72 -12.17 4.50
CA VAL A 106 16.67 -10.89 5.22
C VAL A 106 17.94 -10.77 6.07
N SER A 107 18.67 -9.66 5.91
CA SER A 107 19.89 -9.36 6.66
C SER A 107 19.65 -9.41 8.18
N GLY A 108 20.49 -10.14 8.91
CA GLY A 108 20.34 -10.43 10.34
C GLY A 108 19.18 -11.40 10.68
N GLY A 109 18.46 -11.89 9.67
CA GLY A 109 17.28 -12.73 9.80
C GLY A 109 17.60 -14.21 10.08
N PRO A 110 16.57 -15.03 10.40
CA PRO A 110 16.76 -16.43 10.74
C PRO A 110 17.42 -17.28 9.65
N SER A 111 16.98 -17.13 8.39
CA SER A 111 17.54 -17.87 7.27
C SER A 111 19.00 -17.54 6.98
N GLU A 112 19.40 -16.26 7.10
CA GLU A 112 20.80 -15.88 6.95
C GLU A 112 21.68 -16.53 8.02
N LYS A 113 21.23 -16.53 9.28
CA LYS A 113 21.98 -17.10 10.42
C LYS A 113 22.30 -18.59 10.29
N VAL A 114 21.45 -19.34 9.58
CA VAL A 114 21.68 -20.77 9.35
C VAL A 114 22.41 -21.05 8.04
N GLY A 115 22.74 -20.01 7.25
CA GLY A 115 23.52 -20.14 6.03
C GLY A 115 22.71 -20.40 4.76
N ILE A 116 21.42 -20.07 4.73
CA ILE A 116 20.64 -19.99 3.47
C ILE A 116 21.16 -18.77 2.70
N LEU A 117 21.33 -18.91 1.38
CA LEU A 117 21.93 -17.91 0.50
C LEU A 117 20.98 -17.53 -0.64
N ALA A 118 21.27 -16.39 -1.27
CA ALA A 118 20.63 -16.01 -2.53
C ALA A 118 20.87 -17.08 -3.61
N GLY A 119 19.83 -17.46 -4.33
CA GLY A 119 19.84 -18.51 -5.35
C GLY A 119 19.50 -19.92 -4.84
N ASP A 120 19.31 -20.10 -3.53
CA ASP A 120 18.84 -21.36 -2.96
C ASP A 120 17.40 -21.68 -3.38
N ARG A 121 17.10 -22.96 -3.63
CA ARG A 121 15.75 -23.43 -3.93
C ARG A 121 15.21 -24.25 -2.77
N ILE A 122 14.14 -23.78 -2.13
CA ILE A 122 13.48 -24.55 -1.06
C ILE A 122 12.55 -25.55 -1.72
N VAL A 123 12.85 -26.84 -1.55
CA VAL A 123 12.12 -27.94 -2.20
C VAL A 123 11.22 -28.71 -1.25
N ALA A 124 11.49 -28.68 0.06
CA ALA A 124 10.62 -29.25 1.09
C ALA A 124 10.63 -28.41 2.38
N VAL A 125 9.52 -28.51 3.11
CA VAL A 125 9.32 -27.87 4.42
C VAL A 125 8.81 -28.94 5.39
N ASN A 126 9.60 -29.20 6.44
CA ASN A 126 9.49 -30.37 7.29
C ASN A 126 9.43 -31.64 6.42
N ASP A 127 8.43 -32.51 6.64
CA ASP A 127 8.25 -33.77 5.92
C ASP A 127 7.48 -33.62 4.60
N SER A 128 7.16 -32.39 4.16
CA SER A 128 6.35 -32.14 2.97
C SER A 128 7.17 -31.50 1.84
N ALA A 129 7.19 -32.15 0.68
CA ALA A 129 7.67 -31.52 -0.55
C ALA A 129 6.78 -30.32 -0.90
N ILE A 130 7.41 -29.21 -1.30
CA ILE A 130 6.72 -28.00 -1.76
C ILE A 130 6.99 -27.71 -3.24
N ALA A 131 8.09 -28.23 -3.79
CA ALA A 131 8.40 -28.21 -5.22
C ALA A 131 7.85 -29.48 -5.91
N GLY A 132 7.49 -29.39 -7.20
CA GLY A 132 6.98 -30.54 -7.97
C GLY A 132 5.50 -30.88 -7.76
N VAL A 133 4.84 -30.26 -6.76
CA VAL A 133 3.49 -30.66 -6.30
C VAL A 133 2.41 -29.61 -6.59
N LYS A 134 2.75 -28.54 -7.32
CA LYS A 134 1.84 -27.41 -7.64
C LYS A 134 1.15 -26.81 -6.40
N MET A 135 1.86 -26.82 -5.26
CA MET A 135 1.37 -26.21 -4.03
C MET A 135 1.19 -24.70 -4.24
N SER A 136 0.07 -24.15 -3.77
CA SER A 136 -0.17 -22.71 -3.90
C SER A 136 0.84 -21.92 -3.07
N THR A 137 1.19 -20.72 -3.53
CA THR A 137 2.09 -19.81 -2.78
C THR A 137 1.56 -19.53 -1.38
N GLU A 138 0.25 -19.42 -1.21
CA GLU A 138 -0.37 -19.20 0.11
C GLU A 138 -0.10 -20.37 1.06
N GLU A 139 -0.25 -21.62 0.59
CA GLU A 139 0.01 -22.81 1.39
C GLU A 139 1.50 -22.93 1.76
N ILE A 140 2.40 -22.63 0.82
CA ILE A 140 3.84 -22.56 1.11
C ILE A 140 4.10 -21.52 2.21
N MET A 141 3.50 -20.34 2.10
CA MET A 141 3.67 -19.28 3.11
C MET A 141 3.13 -19.67 4.48
N LYS A 142 1.99 -20.37 4.55
CA LYS A 142 1.44 -20.91 5.80
C LYS A 142 2.43 -21.87 6.48
N ARG A 143 3.18 -22.66 5.71
CA ARG A 143 4.19 -23.61 6.23
C ARG A 143 5.49 -22.92 6.67
N LEU A 144 5.94 -21.92 5.93
CA LEU A 144 7.16 -21.18 6.26
C LEU A 144 6.96 -20.24 7.46
N ARG A 145 5.76 -19.71 7.63
CA ARG A 145 5.38 -18.88 8.78
C ARG A 145 5.03 -19.74 9.99
N GLY A 146 5.01 -19.10 11.15
CA GLY A 146 4.68 -19.75 12.41
C GLY A 146 5.14 -18.91 13.60
N PRO A 147 4.71 -19.27 14.82
CA PRO A 147 5.01 -18.50 16.02
C PRO A 147 6.50 -18.29 16.23
N LYS A 148 6.90 -17.12 16.70
CA LYS A 148 8.28 -16.83 17.10
C LYS A 148 8.83 -17.93 18.01
N GLY A 149 10.04 -18.39 17.69
CA GLY A 149 10.75 -19.42 18.44
C GLY A 149 10.43 -20.86 18.03
N SER A 150 9.35 -21.09 17.26
CA SER A 150 9.11 -22.39 16.63
C SER A 150 10.18 -22.72 15.60
N LYS A 151 10.39 -24.01 15.34
CA LYS A 151 11.37 -24.49 14.35
C LYS A 151 10.67 -24.95 13.08
N VAL A 152 11.41 -24.90 11.98
CA VAL A 152 11.02 -25.48 10.69
C VAL A 152 12.26 -26.02 10.00
N ASP A 153 12.15 -27.23 9.47
CA ASP A 153 13.22 -27.85 8.71
C ASP A 153 13.00 -27.56 7.23
N LEU A 154 14.05 -27.09 6.55
CA LEU A 154 14.01 -26.73 5.14
C LEU A 154 14.98 -27.60 4.37
N THR A 155 14.50 -28.28 3.35
CA THR A 155 15.35 -28.97 2.37
C THR A 155 15.60 -28.02 1.20
N VAL A 156 16.88 -27.76 0.95
CA VAL A 156 17.35 -26.74 0.01
C VAL A 156 18.25 -27.35 -1.05
N VAL A 157 17.98 -27.05 -2.31
CA VAL A 157 18.88 -27.35 -3.43
C VAL A 157 19.69 -26.10 -3.76
N ARG A 158 21.02 -26.22 -3.68
CA ARG A 158 21.95 -25.13 -3.97
C ARG A 158 22.74 -25.43 -5.23
N ARG A 159 22.80 -24.47 -6.15
CA ARG A 159 23.55 -24.62 -7.40
C ARG A 159 25.04 -24.90 -7.12
N GLY A 160 25.57 -25.94 -7.76
CA GLY A 160 26.97 -26.35 -7.61
C GLY A 160 27.22 -27.32 -6.46
N ILE A 161 26.19 -27.67 -5.68
CA ILE A 161 26.22 -28.73 -4.65
C ILE A 161 25.30 -29.86 -5.11
N GLN A 162 25.80 -31.10 -5.10
CA GLN A 162 25.05 -32.25 -5.60
C GLN A 162 23.92 -32.67 -4.65
N ASP A 163 24.21 -32.75 -3.36
CA ASP A 163 23.25 -33.21 -2.36
C ASP A 163 22.38 -32.07 -1.82
N PRO A 164 21.08 -32.32 -1.55
CA PRO A 164 20.23 -31.36 -0.85
C PRO A 164 20.78 -31.03 0.55
N LEU A 165 20.71 -29.76 0.91
CA LEU A 165 21.08 -29.25 2.22
C LEU A 165 19.85 -29.20 3.12
N VAL A 166 20.00 -29.55 4.40
CA VAL A 166 18.92 -29.45 5.40
C VAL A 166 19.27 -28.35 6.40
N PHE A 167 18.35 -27.41 6.59
CA PHE A 167 18.49 -26.31 7.54
C PHE A 167 17.33 -26.29 8.52
N THR A 168 17.62 -26.35 9.82
CA THR A 168 16.63 -26.08 10.87
C THR A 168 16.60 -24.59 11.18
N VAL A 169 15.58 -23.89 10.71
CA VAL A 169 15.39 -22.46 10.95
C VAL A 169 14.51 -22.26 12.18
N LYS A 170 14.99 -21.45 13.13
CA LYS A 170 14.16 -20.95 14.25
C LYS A 170 13.45 -19.68 13.81
N ARG A 171 12.12 -19.72 13.68
CA ARG A 171 11.32 -18.56 13.25
C ARG A 171 11.49 -17.38 14.21
N ASP A 172 11.55 -16.18 13.66
CA ASP A 172 11.64 -14.94 14.43
C ASP A 172 10.81 -13.84 13.76
N LYS A 173 10.76 -12.67 14.41
CA LYS A 173 10.16 -11.46 13.84
C LYS A 173 11.05 -10.94 12.70
N ILE A 174 10.44 -10.76 11.55
CA ILE A 174 11.05 -10.23 10.34
C ILE A 174 10.53 -8.81 10.14
N PRO A 175 11.40 -7.80 10.07
CA PRO A 175 10.96 -6.42 9.84
C PRO A 175 10.31 -6.28 8.47
N ILE A 176 9.24 -5.48 8.40
CA ILE A 176 8.63 -4.99 7.17
C ILE A 176 8.87 -3.49 7.15
N HIS A 177 9.79 -3.06 6.29
CA HIS A 177 10.10 -1.65 6.15
C HIS A 177 8.98 -0.92 5.40
N SER A 178 8.68 0.29 5.86
CA SER A 178 7.72 1.19 5.21
C SER A 178 8.42 2.04 4.14
N MET A 179 9.73 2.21 4.26
CA MET A 179 10.57 2.96 3.36
C MET A 179 11.26 2.05 2.34
N ASP A 180 11.02 2.33 1.05
CA ASP A 180 11.55 1.59 -0.09
C ASP A 180 12.97 2.06 -0.49
N ALA A 181 13.25 3.35 -0.29
CA ALA A 181 14.52 3.97 -0.68
C ALA A 181 14.78 5.27 0.10
N ALA A 182 16.05 5.53 0.39
CA ALA A 182 16.54 6.78 0.96
C ALA A 182 17.98 7.06 0.52
N TYR A 183 18.19 8.01 -0.38
CA TYR A 183 19.51 8.33 -0.95
C TYR A 183 19.61 9.79 -1.42
N LEU A 184 20.84 10.27 -1.65
CA LEU A 184 21.06 11.52 -2.38
C LEU A 184 20.84 11.27 -3.87
N LEU A 185 19.77 11.85 -4.42
CA LEU A 185 19.45 11.78 -5.84
C LEU A 185 20.45 12.62 -6.66
N GLU A 186 20.80 13.78 -6.14
CA GLU A 186 21.82 14.70 -6.65
C GLU A 186 22.54 15.38 -5.47
N PRO A 187 23.67 16.08 -5.70
CA PRO A 187 24.29 16.87 -4.64
C PRO A 187 23.26 17.79 -3.95
N LYS A 188 23.09 17.59 -2.64
CA LYS A 188 22.14 18.32 -1.77
C LYS A 188 20.65 17.98 -1.95
N VAL A 189 20.24 17.16 -2.92
CA VAL A 189 18.84 16.73 -3.09
C VAL A 189 18.69 15.30 -2.60
N GLY A 190 18.01 15.12 -1.48
CA GLY A 190 17.65 13.79 -0.98
C GLY A 190 16.34 13.31 -1.59
N TYR A 191 16.23 12.01 -1.73
CA TYR A 191 15.02 11.32 -2.14
C TYR A 191 14.67 10.28 -1.08
N ILE A 192 13.43 10.29 -0.63
CA ILE A 192 12.88 9.28 0.29
C ILE A 192 11.57 8.78 -0.31
N ARG A 193 11.42 7.45 -0.42
CA ARG A 193 10.18 6.80 -0.86
C ARG A 193 9.55 6.01 0.28
N ILE A 194 8.30 6.33 0.59
CA ILE A 194 7.52 5.63 1.62
C ILE A 194 6.33 4.95 0.93
N ASN A 195 6.25 3.62 1.02
CA ASN A 195 5.22 2.83 0.36
C ASN A 195 3.96 2.59 1.22
N ARG A 196 4.05 2.81 2.54
CA ARG A 196 2.95 2.68 3.51
C ARG A 196 3.24 3.46 4.79
N PHE A 197 2.22 3.67 5.62
CA PHE A 197 2.38 4.20 6.98
C PHE A 197 2.21 3.09 8.03
N GLY A 198 3.27 2.33 8.28
CA GLY A 198 3.35 1.37 9.39
C GLY A 198 3.84 1.99 10.71
N ALA A 199 3.88 1.18 11.77
CA ALA A 199 4.30 1.56 13.12
C ALA A 199 5.75 2.06 13.19
N THR A 200 6.62 1.58 12.30
CA THR A 200 8.06 1.92 12.27
C THR A 200 8.40 3.08 11.35
N THR A 201 7.45 3.55 10.53
CA THR A 201 7.69 4.55 9.46
C THR A 201 8.41 5.80 9.96
N PHE A 202 8.00 6.34 11.11
CA PHE A 202 8.56 7.59 11.61
C PHE A 202 10.01 7.45 12.05
N GLU A 203 10.36 6.32 12.69
CA GLU A 203 11.75 6.08 13.10
C GLU A 203 12.64 5.79 11.87
N GLU A 204 12.15 5.00 10.90
CA GLU A 204 12.83 4.81 9.61
C GLU A 204 13.11 6.15 8.91
N PHE A 205 12.11 7.04 8.87
CA PHE A 205 12.25 8.37 8.28
C PHE A 205 13.27 9.24 9.02
N LYS A 206 13.26 9.24 10.36
CA LYS A 206 14.22 10.02 11.16
C LYS A 206 15.66 9.56 10.94
N GLU A 207 15.88 8.25 10.85
CA GLU A 207 17.20 7.69 10.56
C GLU A 207 17.68 8.07 9.16
N ALA A 208 16.82 7.92 8.15
CA ALA A 208 17.10 8.34 6.78
C ALA A 208 17.39 9.84 6.69
N MET A 209 16.54 10.69 7.27
CA MET A 209 16.70 12.14 7.30
C MET A 209 18.05 12.53 7.91
N LYS A 210 18.39 11.96 9.07
CA LYS A 210 19.67 12.20 9.74
C LYS A 210 20.86 11.77 8.87
N SER A 211 20.77 10.62 8.21
CA SER A 211 21.81 10.13 7.30
C SER A 211 21.99 11.06 6.10
N LEU A 212 20.91 11.46 5.43
CA LEU A 212 20.95 12.33 4.25
C LEU A 212 21.45 13.74 4.60
N GLN A 213 21.03 14.29 5.75
CA GLN A 213 21.52 15.58 6.23
C GLN A 213 23.02 15.55 6.50
N LYS A 214 23.56 14.47 7.08
CA LYS A 214 25.01 14.28 7.25
C LYS A 214 25.75 14.20 5.92
N GLN A 215 25.12 13.66 4.89
CA GLN A 215 25.65 13.62 3.53
C GLN A 215 25.51 14.97 2.78
N GLY A 216 24.92 15.99 3.42
CA GLY A 216 24.83 17.35 2.88
C GLY A 216 23.50 17.72 2.24
N MET A 217 22.45 16.91 2.41
CA MET A 217 21.10 17.21 1.92
C MET A 217 20.60 18.58 2.43
N LYS A 218 19.98 19.34 1.52
CA LYS A 218 19.30 20.62 1.75
C LYS A 218 17.85 20.61 1.29
N ASP A 219 17.57 19.84 0.24
CA ASP A 219 16.26 19.72 -0.38
C ASP A 219 15.81 18.27 -0.36
N LEU A 220 14.51 18.04 -0.27
CA LEU A 220 13.92 16.71 -0.17
C LEU A 220 12.83 16.53 -1.22
N ILE A 221 12.91 15.42 -1.94
CA ILE A 221 11.81 14.84 -2.68
C ILE A 221 11.26 13.69 -1.84
N LEU A 222 10.03 13.83 -1.36
CA LEU A 222 9.28 12.80 -0.64
C LEU A 222 8.32 12.12 -1.60
N ASP A 223 8.57 10.86 -1.93
CA ASP A 223 7.74 10.10 -2.84
C ASP A 223 6.70 9.25 -2.10
N LEU A 224 5.43 9.60 -2.29
CA LEU A 224 4.26 8.90 -1.76
C LEU A 224 3.43 8.22 -2.85
N GLN A 225 3.92 8.17 -4.10
CA GLN A 225 3.24 7.52 -5.22
C GLN A 225 3.04 6.02 -4.91
N GLY A 226 1.82 5.50 -5.10
CA GLY A 226 1.47 4.12 -4.77
C GLY A 226 1.17 3.86 -3.29
N ASN A 227 1.30 4.87 -2.42
CA ASN A 227 1.11 4.69 -0.97
C ASN A 227 -0.36 4.89 -0.57
N GLY A 228 -1.06 3.78 -0.35
CA GLY A 228 -2.47 3.76 0.08
C GLY A 228 -2.74 4.23 1.52
N GLY A 229 -1.72 4.66 2.25
CA GLY A 229 -1.81 5.20 3.60
C GLY A 229 -1.40 4.21 4.68
N GLY A 230 -2.11 4.23 5.82
CA GLY A 230 -1.80 3.41 7.00
C GLY A 230 -2.19 4.12 8.28
N TYR A 231 -1.36 4.04 9.32
CA TYR A 231 -1.65 4.66 10.60
C TYR A 231 -1.66 6.19 10.55
N LEU A 232 -2.75 6.78 11.03
CA LEU A 232 -2.94 8.23 11.15
C LEU A 232 -1.80 8.90 11.93
N ASN A 233 -1.41 8.32 13.07
CA ASN A 233 -0.36 8.89 13.91
C ASN A 233 1.00 8.95 13.20
N ALA A 234 1.33 7.95 12.39
CA ALA A 234 2.57 7.97 11.60
C ALA A 234 2.57 9.11 10.57
N ALA A 235 1.42 9.43 9.97
CA ALA A 235 1.28 10.61 9.10
C ALA A 235 1.36 11.93 9.86
N ILE A 236 0.78 12.01 11.06
CA ILE A 236 0.89 13.18 11.93
C ILE A 236 2.35 13.43 12.31
N ASP A 237 3.06 12.40 12.75
CA ASP A 237 4.47 12.49 13.12
C ASP A 237 5.34 12.86 11.91
N LEU A 238 5.07 12.31 10.72
CA LEU A 238 5.77 12.69 9.50
C LEU A 238 5.47 14.14 9.08
N ALA A 239 4.22 14.59 9.12
CA ALA A 239 3.85 15.97 8.78
C ALA A 239 4.48 16.99 9.74
N ASN A 240 4.61 16.62 11.03
CA ASN A 240 5.31 17.43 12.04
C ASN A 240 6.78 17.70 11.67
N GLU A 241 7.43 16.83 10.88
CA GLU A 241 8.81 17.05 10.45
C GLU A 241 8.97 18.29 9.54
N PHE A 242 7.88 18.70 8.88
CA PHE A 242 7.88 19.74 7.88
C PHE A 242 7.25 21.06 8.36
N LEU A 243 6.26 20.98 9.25
CA LEU A 243 5.41 22.10 9.65
C LEU A 243 5.93 22.84 10.89
N GLY A 244 5.54 24.12 11.00
CA GLY A 244 5.84 24.99 12.12
C GLY A 244 4.99 24.72 13.36
N PRO A 245 5.35 25.30 14.52
CA PRO A 245 4.62 25.10 15.76
C PRO A 245 3.18 25.59 15.66
N LYS A 246 2.23 24.78 16.13
CA LYS A 246 0.77 25.06 16.12
C LYS A 246 0.14 25.16 14.73
N GLU A 247 0.86 24.82 13.66
CA GLU A 247 0.23 24.62 12.36
C GLU A 247 -0.63 23.35 12.43
N LEU A 248 -1.91 23.47 12.07
CA LEU A 248 -2.83 22.34 12.01
C LEU A 248 -2.33 21.35 10.97
N ILE A 249 -2.25 20.07 11.30
CA ILE A 249 -1.91 19.00 10.35
C ILE A 249 -3.20 18.48 9.71
N VAL A 250 -4.15 18.09 10.55
CA VAL A 250 -5.42 17.49 10.16
C VAL A 250 -6.40 17.64 11.31
N TYR A 251 -7.70 17.67 11.01
CA TYR A 251 -8.72 17.45 12.01
C TYR A 251 -9.72 16.40 11.56
N THR A 252 -10.32 15.71 12.52
CA THR A 252 -11.32 14.66 12.29
C THR A 252 -12.62 15.03 12.97
N GLU A 253 -13.75 14.78 12.30
CA GLU A 253 -15.08 15.06 12.83
C GLU A 253 -16.10 14.05 12.28
N GLY A 254 -16.97 13.54 13.15
CA GLY A 254 -17.96 12.54 12.80
C GLY A 254 -19.25 12.70 13.60
N ARG A 255 -20.28 11.95 13.22
CA ARG A 255 -21.62 12.04 13.84
C ARG A 255 -21.59 11.79 15.35
N ALA A 256 -20.85 10.78 15.78
CA ALA A 256 -20.67 10.42 17.19
C ALA A 256 -19.28 10.80 17.74
N ALA A 257 -18.37 11.20 16.85
CA ALA A 257 -16.99 11.53 17.19
C ALA A 257 -16.82 13.05 17.21
N ASN A 258 -16.64 13.61 18.41
CA ASN A 258 -16.31 15.02 18.57
C ASN A 258 -15.08 15.39 17.73
N ARG A 259 -15.08 16.64 17.25
CA ARG A 259 -13.96 17.19 16.52
C ARG A 259 -12.65 17.03 17.30
N ARG A 260 -11.61 16.54 16.63
CA ARG A 260 -10.25 16.43 17.17
C ARG A 260 -9.28 17.05 16.19
N ASP A 261 -8.48 18.00 16.69
CA ASP A 261 -7.48 18.71 15.92
C ASP A 261 -6.09 18.19 16.28
N PHE A 262 -5.26 17.96 15.26
CA PHE A 262 -3.88 17.50 15.42
C PHE A 262 -2.94 18.59 14.91
N TYR A 263 -2.13 19.15 15.80
CA TYR A 263 -1.23 20.26 15.50
C TYR A 263 0.23 19.81 15.48
N ALA A 264 1.03 20.42 14.61
CA ALA A 264 2.47 20.26 14.61
C ALA A 264 3.08 20.88 15.88
N LYS A 265 4.06 20.17 16.43
CA LYS A 265 4.87 20.57 17.59
C LYS A 265 5.94 21.60 17.20
N GLY A 266 6.33 21.65 15.92
CA GLY A 266 7.34 22.58 15.40
C GLY A 266 8.77 22.21 15.81
N ASN A 267 9.02 20.95 16.14
CA ASN A 267 10.34 20.42 16.47
C ASN A 267 10.92 19.48 15.38
N GLY A 268 10.30 19.48 14.20
CA GLY A 268 10.69 18.67 13.05
C GLY A 268 12.08 18.99 12.49
N ALA A 269 12.75 17.97 11.95
CA ALA A 269 14.11 18.06 11.42
C ALA A 269 14.21 18.74 10.05
N PHE A 270 13.09 18.93 9.33
CA PHE A 270 13.08 19.44 7.97
C PHE A 270 12.06 20.57 7.76
N GLN A 271 12.06 21.59 8.63
CA GLN A 271 11.13 22.73 8.53
C GLN A 271 11.52 23.80 7.50
N LYS A 272 12.79 23.86 7.08
CA LYS A 272 13.33 24.98 6.27
C LYS A 272 13.81 24.60 4.87
N GLY A 273 14.11 23.33 4.60
CA GLY A 273 14.57 22.88 3.29
C GLY A 273 13.45 22.88 2.25
N ARG A 274 13.79 22.95 0.95
CA ARG A 274 12.76 22.85 -0.10
C ARG A 274 12.20 21.43 -0.11
N LEU A 275 10.87 21.32 -0.14
CA LEU A 275 10.15 20.05 -0.07
C LEU A 275 9.26 19.88 -1.28
N VAL A 276 9.52 18.84 -2.07
CA VAL A 276 8.63 18.40 -3.14
C VAL A 276 8.02 17.06 -2.72
N VAL A 277 6.70 16.93 -2.79
CA VAL A 277 5.98 15.68 -2.49
C VAL A 277 5.42 15.12 -3.78
N LEU A 278 5.76 13.87 -4.11
CA LEU A 278 5.24 13.17 -5.28
C LEU A 278 3.99 12.38 -4.89
N VAL A 279 2.94 12.51 -5.70
CA VAL A 279 1.65 11.84 -5.50
C VAL A 279 1.08 11.32 -6.81
N ASP A 280 0.26 10.28 -6.73
CA ASP A 280 -0.45 9.67 -7.85
C ASP A 280 -1.85 9.22 -7.41
N GLU A 281 -2.63 8.68 -8.35
CA GLU A 281 -3.98 8.17 -8.14
C GLU A 281 -4.11 7.10 -7.04
N TYR A 282 -3.01 6.47 -6.62
CA TYR A 282 -2.97 5.45 -5.58
C TYR A 282 -2.51 5.99 -4.22
N THR A 283 -2.08 7.25 -4.17
CA THR A 283 -1.77 7.98 -2.94
C THR A 283 -3.07 8.20 -2.16
N ALA A 284 -3.22 7.60 -0.99
CA ALA A 284 -4.50 7.63 -0.26
C ALA A 284 -4.35 7.85 1.26
N SER A 285 -5.41 8.33 1.91
CA SER A 285 -5.56 8.38 3.36
C SER A 285 -4.40 9.10 4.08
N ALA A 286 -3.61 8.40 4.90
CA ALA A 286 -2.47 8.96 5.62
C ALA A 286 -1.49 9.73 4.70
N SER A 287 -1.26 9.27 3.47
CA SER A 287 -0.44 9.97 2.47
C SER A 287 -1.06 11.29 2.01
N GLU A 288 -2.39 11.34 1.93
CA GLU A 288 -3.15 12.54 1.57
C GLU A 288 -3.21 13.54 2.72
N ILE A 289 -3.13 13.08 3.97
CA ILE A 289 -2.97 13.95 5.14
C ILE A 289 -1.63 14.69 5.07
N VAL A 290 -0.53 13.97 4.80
CA VAL A 290 0.81 14.58 4.70
C VAL A 290 0.87 15.56 3.52
N SER A 291 0.47 15.12 2.33
CA SER A 291 0.50 15.97 1.13
C SER A 291 -0.46 17.15 1.23
N GLY A 292 -1.67 16.95 1.77
CA GLY A 292 -2.64 18.03 2.02
C GLY A 292 -2.14 19.05 3.04
N ALA A 293 -1.54 18.61 4.15
CA ALA A 293 -0.99 19.53 5.15
C ALA A 293 0.18 20.35 4.60
N VAL A 294 1.08 19.72 3.83
CA VAL A 294 2.19 20.40 3.16
C VAL A 294 1.69 21.43 2.15
N GLN A 295 0.67 21.08 1.35
CA GLN A 295 0.10 21.97 0.35
C GLN A 295 -0.64 23.16 0.98
N ASP A 296 -1.50 22.89 1.97
CA ASP A 296 -2.37 23.89 2.58
C ASP A 296 -1.60 24.94 3.38
N TRP A 297 -0.42 24.62 3.89
CA TRP A 297 0.48 25.58 4.54
C TRP A 297 1.46 26.26 3.60
N ASP A 298 1.42 25.94 2.29
CA ASP A 298 2.43 26.37 1.32
C ASP A 298 3.86 26.01 1.77
N ARG A 299 3.98 24.86 2.47
CA ARG A 299 5.25 24.38 2.99
C ARG A 299 6.10 23.77 1.88
N GLY A 300 5.46 23.09 0.94
CA GLY A 300 6.11 22.39 -0.16
C GLY A 300 5.24 22.36 -1.40
N VAL A 301 5.78 21.81 -2.48
CA VAL A 301 5.10 21.69 -3.76
C VAL A 301 4.65 20.24 -3.98
N ILE A 302 3.40 20.05 -4.41
CA ILE A 302 2.89 18.73 -4.77
C ILE A 302 3.05 18.49 -6.28
N VAL A 303 3.63 17.36 -6.68
CA VAL A 303 3.91 17.02 -8.09
C VAL A 303 3.34 15.65 -8.41
N GLY A 304 2.75 15.49 -9.60
CA GLY A 304 2.26 14.20 -10.09
C GLY A 304 0.83 14.26 -10.59
N ARG A 305 -0.05 13.40 -10.08
CA ARG A 305 -1.47 13.32 -10.46
C ARG A 305 -2.38 13.43 -9.24
N ARG A 306 -3.66 13.73 -9.46
CA ARG A 306 -4.66 13.81 -8.38
C ARG A 306 -4.69 12.51 -7.59
N SER A 307 -4.59 12.63 -6.27
CA SER A 307 -4.58 11.49 -5.36
C SER A 307 -5.91 10.74 -5.28
N PHE A 308 -6.00 9.68 -4.49
CA PHE A 308 -7.13 8.76 -4.49
C PHE A 308 -8.45 9.40 -4.02
N GLY A 309 -8.40 10.29 -3.02
CA GLY A 309 -9.57 10.94 -2.43
C GLY A 309 -10.22 10.15 -1.30
N LYS A 310 -9.43 9.57 -0.38
CA LYS A 310 -9.95 8.91 0.82
C LYS A 310 -9.82 9.84 2.02
N GLY A 311 -10.88 10.61 2.28
CA GLY A 311 -11.06 11.55 3.39
C GLY A 311 -11.78 10.96 4.63
N LEU A 312 -11.74 9.64 4.83
CA LEU A 312 -12.47 8.93 5.89
C LEU A 312 -11.56 8.38 6.97
N VAL A 313 -12.05 8.40 8.20
CA VAL A 313 -11.43 7.79 9.38
C VAL A 313 -12.16 6.51 9.70
N GLN A 314 -11.40 5.41 9.69
CA GLN A 314 -11.92 4.09 9.99
C GLN A 314 -11.41 3.63 11.35
N GLN A 315 -12.31 3.07 12.16
CA GLN A 315 -11.98 2.52 13.46
C GLN A 315 -12.09 0.99 13.42
N PRO A 316 -11.02 0.26 13.80
CA PRO A 316 -11.12 -1.18 14.00
C PRO A 316 -11.87 -1.48 15.30
N ILE A 317 -12.87 -2.36 15.21
CA ILE A 317 -13.68 -2.86 16.32
C ILE A 317 -13.47 -4.38 16.33
N ASN A 318 -12.67 -4.86 17.27
CA ASN A 318 -12.42 -6.29 17.43
C ASN A 318 -13.63 -6.98 18.05
N LEU A 319 -13.96 -8.15 17.53
CA LEU A 319 -15.03 -9.02 18.04
C LEU A 319 -14.43 -10.17 18.87
N PRO A 320 -15.22 -10.80 19.76
CA PRO A 320 -14.71 -11.83 20.69
C PRO A 320 -14.12 -13.08 20.03
N ASP A 321 -14.54 -13.38 18.80
CA ASP A 321 -14.06 -14.50 17.98
C ASP A 321 -12.72 -14.20 17.26
N GLY A 322 -12.17 -13.01 17.43
CA GLY A 322 -10.95 -12.55 16.78
C GLY A 322 -11.17 -11.90 15.41
N SER A 323 -12.42 -11.83 14.94
CA SER A 323 -12.78 -11.06 13.75
C SER A 323 -12.81 -9.56 14.05
N MET A 324 -12.95 -8.73 13.02
CA MET A 324 -12.91 -7.28 13.15
C MET A 324 -13.90 -6.63 12.21
N ILE A 325 -14.64 -5.66 12.73
CA ILE A 325 -15.36 -4.68 11.91
C ILE A 325 -14.47 -3.46 11.79
N ARG A 326 -14.14 -3.06 10.56
CA ARG A 326 -13.55 -1.75 10.27
C ARG A 326 -14.66 -0.80 9.88
N LEU A 327 -15.02 0.12 10.76
CA LEU A 327 -16.15 1.01 10.57
C LEU A 327 -15.70 2.45 10.29
N THR A 328 -16.27 3.09 9.28
CA THR A 328 -16.11 4.53 9.07
C THR A 328 -16.83 5.31 10.16
N THR A 329 -16.10 6.10 10.95
CA THR A 329 -16.65 6.80 12.13
C THR A 329 -16.58 8.33 12.01
N ALA A 330 -15.69 8.84 11.17
CA ALA A 330 -15.50 10.27 10.96
C ALA A 330 -14.97 10.57 9.56
N ARG A 331 -15.07 11.84 9.16
CA ARG A 331 -14.32 12.42 8.04
C ARG A 331 -13.09 13.12 8.60
N TYR A 332 -12.04 13.22 7.80
CA TYR A 332 -10.94 14.14 8.09
C TYR A 332 -10.88 15.27 7.08
N TYR A 333 -10.25 16.35 7.53
CA TYR A 333 -10.15 17.60 6.81
C TYR A 333 -8.73 18.12 6.93
N THR A 334 -8.24 18.63 5.81
CA THR A 334 -6.92 19.25 5.70
C THR A 334 -6.93 20.65 6.34
N PRO A 335 -5.76 21.30 6.54
CA PRO A 335 -5.70 22.56 7.26
C PRO A 335 -6.58 23.68 6.68
N ALA A 336 -6.72 23.75 5.35
CA ALA A 336 -7.57 24.69 4.64
C ALA A 336 -9.08 24.46 4.89
N GLY A 337 -9.47 23.37 5.54
CA GLY A 337 -10.86 23.02 5.85
C GLY A 337 -11.55 22.21 4.77
N ARG A 338 -10.83 21.75 3.74
CA ARG A 338 -11.40 20.91 2.68
C ARG A 338 -11.44 19.44 3.10
N CYS A 339 -12.61 18.82 2.95
CA CYS A 339 -12.74 17.37 2.91
C CYS A 339 -12.31 16.91 1.52
N ILE A 340 -11.36 15.98 1.45
CA ILE A 340 -10.86 15.46 0.17
C ILE A 340 -11.56 14.18 -0.26
N GLN A 341 -12.55 13.71 0.52
CA GLN A 341 -13.26 12.48 0.23
C GLN A 341 -13.98 12.60 -1.11
N LYS A 342 -13.69 11.68 -2.03
CA LYS A 342 -14.44 11.56 -3.27
C LYS A 342 -15.87 11.07 -3.01
N PRO A 343 -16.85 11.44 -3.84
CA PRO A 343 -18.22 10.97 -3.70
C PRO A 343 -18.31 9.43 -3.68
N TYR A 344 -19.26 8.92 -2.91
CA TYR A 344 -19.61 7.49 -2.86
C TYR A 344 -21.12 7.29 -2.64
N ASP A 345 -21.89 8.36 -2.86
CA ASP A 345 -23.34 8.41 -2.83
C ASP A 345 -23.93 8.23 -4.24
N GLY A 346 -25.11 7.59 -4.32
CA GLY A 346 -25.87 7.40 -5.56
C GLY A 346 -25.39 6.23 -6.45
N ASP A 347 -25.58 6.37 -7.76
CA ASP A 347 -25.23 5.38 -8.80
C ASP A 347 -23.72 5.35 -9.15
N THR A 348 -22.88 6.02 -8.36
CA THR A 348 -21.44 6.11 -8.62
C THR A 348 -20.78 4.78 -8.25
N ASP A 349 -20.28 4.03 -9.23
CA ASP A 349 -19.43 2.88 -8.95
C ASP A 349 -18.06 3.38 -8.46
N TYR A 350 -17.92 3.42 -7.13
CA TYR A 350 -16.72 3.88 -6.44
C TYR A 350 -15.44 3.19 -6.94
N ASN A 351 -15.55 1.95 -7.42
CA ASN A 351 -14.44 1.14 -7.92
C ASN A 351 -14.09 1.47 -9.38
N GLN A 352 -15.00 2.10 -10.12
CA GLN A 352 -14.78 2.53 -11.52
C GLN A 352 -14.20 3.94 -11.64
N ASP A 353 -14.18 4.74 -10.57
CA ASP A 353 -13.69 6.12 -10.61
C ASP A 353 -12.32 6.25 -11.31
N LEU A 354 -11.37 5.33 -11.07
CA LEU A 354 -10.08 5.40 -11.76
C LEU A 354 -10.18 5.17 -13.28
N ILE A 355 -11.05 4.23 -13.69
CA ILE A 355 -11.33 3.94 -15.11
C ILE A 355 -12.05 5.13 -15.74
N ASP A 356 -13.02 5.74 -15.05
CA ASP A 356 -13.75 6.91 -15.52
C ASP A 356 -12.84 8.13 -15.68
N ARG A 357 -11.94 8.35 -14.71
CA ARG A 357 -10.89 9.38 -14.76
C ARG A 357 -9.96 9.18 -15.96
N PHE A 358 -9.58 7.94 -16.25
CA PHE A 358 -8.79 7.60 -17.42
C PHE A 358 -9.58 7.87 -18.71
N ASN A 359 -10.81 7.37 -18.81
CA ASN A 359 -11.67 7.50 -20.00
C ASN A 359 -11.99 8.97 -20.35
N ARG A 360 -12.14 9.84 -19.34
CA ARG A 360 -12.35 11.28 -19.55
C ARG A 360 -11.07 12.09 -19.76
N GLY A 361 -9.91 11.43 -19.79
CA GLY A 361 -8.62 12.06 -20.09
C GLY A 361 -7.90 12.72 -18.91
N GLU A 362 -8.42 12.58 -17.68
CA GLU A 362 -7.88 13.24 -16.48
C GLU A 362 -6.42 12.84 -16.19
N LEU A 363 -6.06 11.59 -16.46
CA LEU A 363 -4.71 11.10 -16.23
C LEU A 363 -3.71 11.57 -17.29
N MET A 364 -4.18 12.06 -18.45
CA MET A 364 -3.35 12.44 -19.59
C MET A 364 -3.25 13.95 -19.78
N ASN A 365 -4.29 14.71 -19.44
CA ASN A 365 -4.38 16.14 -19.73
C ASN A 365 -4.84 16.93 -18.49
N ALA A 366 -4.08 17.98 -18.14
CA ALA A 366 -4.46 18.88 -17.05
C ALA A 366 -5.79 19.60 -17.31
N ASP A 367 -6.10 19.90 -18.58
CA ASP A 367 -7.33 20.59 -18.97
C ASP A 367 -8.59 19.74 -18.82
N SER A 368 -8.45 18.42 -18.70
CA SER A 368 -9.57 17.49 -18.43
C SER A 368 -9.95 17.44 -16.94
N ILE A 369 -9.28 18.21 -16.09
CA ILE A 369 -9.48 18.22 -14.65
C ILE A 369 -10.42 19.36 -14.29
N HIS A 370 -11.64 18.99 -13.87
CA HIS A 370 -12.66 19.95 -13.49
C HIS A 370 -13.15 19.68 -12.07
N PHE A 371 -13.10 20.71 -11.23
CA PHE A 371 -13.70 20.73 -9.90
C PHE A 371 -14.80 21.77 -9.85
N PRO A 372 -15.95 21.47 -9.23
CA PRO A 372 -16.96 22.47 -8.91
C PRO A 372 -16.38 23.65 -8.12
N ASP A 373 -16.86 24.86 -8.40
CA ASP A 373 -16.46 26.08 -7.69
C ASP A 373 -16.73 26.00 -6.18
N SER A 374 -17.77 25.25 -5.78
CA SER A 374 -18.11 24.98 -4.38
C SER A 374 -17.02 24.25 -3.60
N LEU A 375 -16.07 23.61 -4.28
CA LEU A 375 -14.96 22.88 -3.66
C LEU A 375 -13.67 23.72 -3.56
N LYS A 376 -13.66 24.95 -4.09
CA LYS A 376 -12.52 25.87 -4.00
C LYS A 376 -12.33 26.35 -2.56
N VAL A 377 -11.13 26.18 -2.06
CA VAL A 377 -10.65 26.78 -0.80
C VAL A 377 -9.28 27.41 -1.04
N GLN A 378 -8.77 28.14 -0.04
CA GLN A 378 -7.49 28.83 -0.14
C GLN A 378 -6.48 28.24 0.84
N THR A 379 -5.22 28.13 0.41
CA THR A 379 -4.11 27.79 1.32
C THR A 379 -3.96 28.86 2.40
N LYS A 380 -3.42 28.48 3.55
CA LYS A 380 -3.37 29.32 4.75
C LYS A 380 -2.38 30.46 4.68
N LYS A 381 -1.31 30.31 3.90
CA LYS A 381 -0.20 31.27 3.91
C LYS A 381 -0.23 32.19 2.70
N LEU A 382 -0.31 31.64 1.50
CA LEU A 382 -0.25 32.40 0.25
C LEU A 382 -1.63 32.64 -0.38
N GLY A 383 -2.69 32.00 0.14
CA GLY A 383 -4.03 32.13 -0.43
C GLY A 383 -4.11 31.60 -1.86
N ARG A 384 -3.47 30.46 -2.15
CA ARG A 384 -3.57 29.78 -3.44
C ARG A 384 -4.83 28.94 -3.47
N THR A 385 -5.52 28.94 -4.62
CA THR A 385 -6.71 28.12 -4.80
C THR A 385 -6.33 26.64 -4.83
N VAL A 386 -6.98 25.87 -3.95
CA VAL A 386 -6.90 24.41 -3.87
C VAL A 386 -8.32 23.83 -3.74
N TYR A 387 -8.46 22.51 -3.95
CA TYR A 387 -9.78 21.88 -4.13
C TYR A 387 -10.02 20.72 -3.17
N GLY A 388 -11.24 20.59 -2.65
CA GLY A 388 -11.72 19.39 -1.96
C GLY A 388 -12.37 18.36 -2.89
N GLY A 389 -13.05 17.36 -2.29
CA GLY A 389 -14.01 16.46 -2.94
C GLY A 389 -13.44 15.41 -3.90
N GLY A 390 -12.14 15.13 -3.87
CA GLY A 390 -11.58 14.10 -4.75
C GLY A 390 -10.08 13.92 -4.66
N GLY A 391 -9.49 14.02 -3.48
CA GLY A 391 -8.05 13.93 -3.27
C GLY A 391 -7.33 15.26 -3.38
N ILE A 392 -6.01 15.21 -3.22
CA ILE A 392 -5.06 16.30 -3.36
C ILE A 392 -4.73 16.45 -4.84
N MET A 393 -5.15 17.58 -5.41
CA MET A 393 -4.73 17.99 -6.74
C MET A 393 -3.28 18.52 -6.71
N PRO A 394 -2.36 18.01 -7.54
CA PRO A 394 -0.97 18.48 -7.55
C PRO A 394 -0.84 19.93 -8.01
N ASP A 395 0.21 20.59 -7.54
CA ASP A 395 0.60 21.92 -7.97
C ASP A 395 1.21 21.96 -9.36
N TYR A 396 1.88 20.86 -9.73
CA TYR A 396 2.42 20.58 -11.06
C TYR A 396 1.95 19.20 -11.51
N PHE A 397 1.11 19.19 -12.55
CA PHE A 397 0.61 17.97 -13.14
C PHE A 397 1.69 17.28 -13.98
N VAL A 398 1.78 15.96 -13.83
CA VAL A 398 2.61 15.06 -14.65
C VAL A 398 1.68 14.00 -15.23
N PRO A 399 1.49 13.96 -16.57
CA PRO A 399 0.60 12.98 -17.19
C PRO A 399 1.06 11.55 -16.94
N ILE A 400 0.15 10.59 -17.04
CA ILE A 400 0.54 9.19 -17.13
C ILE A 400 1.27 8.97 -18.45
N ASP A 401 2.47 8.38 -18.38
CA ASP A 401 3.23 8.06 -19.56
C ASP A 401 2.54 6.91 -20.32
N THR A 402 1.84 7.26 -21.40
CA THR A 402 1.28 6.30 -22.37
C THR A 402 2.22 6.11 -23.56
N THR A 403 3.33 6.83 -23.60
CA THR A 403 4.27 6.81 -24.70
C THR A 403 5.18 5.59 -24.59
N LEU A 404 5.86 5.39 -23.46
CA LEU A 404 6.79 4.27 -23.27
C LEU A 404 6.08 2.99 -22.81
N TYR A 405 4.86 3.08 -22.25
CA TYR A 405 4.06 1.93 -21.79
C TYR A 405 3.16 1.40 -22.90
N THR A 406 3.75 0.80 -23.93
CA THR A 406 3.02 0.19 -25.06
C THR A 406 2.30 -1.09 -24.65
N ASP A 407 1.34 -1.56 -25.46
CA ASP A 407 0.68 -2.86 -25.22
C ASP A 407 1.69 -4.01 -25.13
N TYR A 408 2.73 -3.98 -25.98
CA TYR A 408 3.81 -4.95 -25.95
C TYR A 408 4.50 -4.98 -24.58
N HIS A 409 4.93 -3.82 -24.07
CA HIS A 409 5.53 -3.71 -22.74
C HIS A 409 4.57 -4.13 -21.62
N ARG A 410 3.33 -3.66 -21.65
CA ARG A 410 2.31 -4.02 -20.64
C ARG A 410 2.08 -5.52 -20.59
N ASN A 411 2.01 -6.19 -21.74
CA ASN A 411 1.87 -7.63 -21.81
C ASN A 411 3.11 -8.39 -21.31
N LEU A 412 4.32 -7.91 -21.60
CA LEU A 412 5.55 -8.48 -21.03
C LEU A 412 5.54 -8.41 -19.50
N VAL A 413 5.16 -7.27 -18.93
CA VAL A 413 5.09 -7.08 -17.47
C VAL A 413 3.97 -7.94 -16.87
N ALA A 414 2.76 -7.88 -17.43
CA ALA A 414 1.59 -8.60 -16.91
C ALA A 414 1.78 -10.12 -16.91
N LYS A 415 2.48 -10.67 -17.91
CA LYS A 415 2.82 -12.10 -17.98
C LYS A 415 4.10 -12.47 -17.21
N GLY A 416 4.68 -11.51 -16.50
CA GLY A 416 5.88 -11.69 -15.67
C GLY A 416 7.17 -11.92 -16.46
N VAL A 417 7.18 -11.67 -17.78
CA VAL A 417 8.32 -11.96 -18.67
C VAL A 417 9.56 -11.17 -18.26
N VAL A 418 9.39 -9.88 -17.91
CA VAL A 418 10.50 -9.00 -17.48
C VAL A 418 11.19 -9.55 -16.23
N ILE A 419 10.42 -9.98 -15.24
CA ILE A 419 10.95 -10.54 -13.99
C ILE A 419 11.60 -11.90 -14.26
N LYS A 420 10.93 -12.80 -15.00
CA LYS A 420 11.47 -14.11 -15.36
C LYS A 420 12.79 -14.00 -16.14
N CYS A 421 12.88 -13.05 -17.08
CA CYS A 421 14.09 -12.76 -17.84
C CYS A 421 15.24 -12.29 -16.93
N THR A 422 14.95 -11.33 -16.03
CA THR A 422 15.94 -10.86 -15.05
C THR A 422 16.45 -11.99 -14.16
N MET A 423 15.55 -12.86 -13.68
CA MET A 423 15.93 -14.00 -12.85
C MET A 423 16.85 -14.95 -13.59
N LYS A 424 16.50 -15.34 -14.82
CA LYS A 424 17.33 -16.23 -15.64
C LYS A 424 18.71 -15.63 -15.95
N PHE A 425 18.77 -14.32 -16.14
CA PHE A 425 20.02 -13.59 -16.30
C PHE A 425 20.86 -13.63 -15.01
N ILE A 426 20.26 -13.29 -13.86
CA ILE A 426 20.95 -13.29 -12.55
C ILE A 426 21.44 -14.68 -12.17
N GLU A 427 20.64 -15.74 -12.38
CA GLU A 427 21.05 -17.11 -12.06
C GLU A 427 22.38 -17.49 -12.72
N THR A 428 22.61 -17.03 -13.95
CA THR A 428 23.81 -17.34 -14.74
C THR A 428 24.97 -16.37 -14.52
N HIS A 429 24.70 -15.11 -14.16
CA HIS A 429 25.72 -14.06 -14.12
C HIS A 429 26.04 -13.50 -12.72
N ARG A 430 25.30 -13.87 -11.66
CA ARG A 430 25.45 -13.29 -10.30
C ARG A 430 26.89 -13.23 -9.81
N SER A 431 27.62 -14.35 -9.88
CA SER A 431 29.02 -14.42 -9.41
C SER A 431 29.98 -13.59 -10.26
N GLU A 432 29.72 -13.46 -11.56
CA GLU A 432 30.50 -12.59 -12.44
C GLU A 432 30.26 -11.11 -12.10
N LEU A 433 28.98 -10.71 -11.99
CA LEU A 433 28.58 -9.35 -11.69
C LEU A 433 29.11 -8.89 -10.32
N ALA A 434 28.99 -9.71 -9.28
CA ALA A 434 29.53 -9.42 -7.94
C ALA A 434 31.07 -9.32 -7.91
N ARG A 435 31.76 -10.00 -8.84
CA ARG A 435 33.22 -9.88 -8.99
C ARG A 435 33.61 -8.62 -9.77
N LYS A 436 32.89 -8.31 -10.84
CA LYS A 436 33.15 -7.19 -11.75
C LYS A 436 32.78 -5.84 -11.15
N TYR A 437 31.66 -5.76 -10.42
CA TYR A 437 31.14 -4.54 -9.83
C TYR A 437 31.15 -4.63 -8.31
N LYS A 438 32.17 -4.00 -7.68
CA LYS A 438 32.34 -4.00 -6.22
C LYS A 438 31.46 -3.00 -5.48
N SER A 439 30.94 -2.00 -6.18
CA SER A 439 29.99 -1.02 -5.67
C SER A 439 28.84 -0.85 -6.65
N PHE A 440 27.70 -0.36 -6.13
CA PHE A 440 26.57 -0.01 -6.96
C PHE A 440 26.94 1.07 -7.96
N GLU A 441 27.73 2.08 -7.58
CA GLU A 441 28.14 3.18 -8.47
C GLU A 441 28.87 2.63 -9.71
N SER A 442 29.81 1.70 -9.53
CA SER A 442 30.50 1.09 -10.67
C SER A 442 29.57 0.25 -11.56
N PHE A 443 28.52 -0.36 -10.99
CA PHE A 443 27.51 -1.07 -11.78
C PHE A 443 26.62 -0.07 -12.51
N ASN A 444 26.11 0.94 -11.82
CA ASN A 444 25.20 1.92 -12.36
C ASN A 444 25.82 2.70 -13.54
N ASP A 445 27.11 2.99 -13.47
CA ASP A 445 27.79 3.75 -14.52
C ASP A 445 28.17 2.88 -15.72
N LYS A 446 28.55 1.62 -15.51
CA LYS A 446 29.22 0.79 -16.54
C LYS A 446 28.38 -0.37 -17.06
N PHE A 447 27.38 -0.83 -16.30
CA PHE A 447 26.53 -1.93 -16.72
C PHE A 447 25.42 -1.42 -17.64
N SER A 448 25.26 -2.13 -18.76
CA SER A 448 24.16 -1.97 -19.70
C SER A 448 23.58 -3.34 -20.03
N VAL A 449 22.26 -3.41 -20.16
CA VAL A 449 21.57 -4.61 -20.65
C VAL A 449 21.94 -4.79 -22.12
N ASP A 450 22.55 -5.94 -22.43
CA ASP A 450 23.08 -6.26 -23.75
C ASP A 450 22.00 -6.88 -24.66
N GLU A 451 22.32 -7.00 -25.94
CA GLU A 451 21.39 -7.54 -26.94
C GLU A 451 21.08 -9.04 -26.74
N SER A 452 21.96 -9.78 -26.05
CA SER A 452 21.70 -11.18 -25.71
C SER A 452 20.57 -11.29 -24.69
N THR A 453 20.57 -10.44 -23.65
CA THR A 453 19.50 -10.36 -22.66
C THR A 453 18.19 -9.88 -23.29
N MET A 454 18.25 -8.91 -24.22
CA MET A 454 17.07 -8.46 -24.96
C MET A 454 16.49 -9.56 -25.85
N THR A 455 17.34 -10.38 -26.47
CA THR A 455 16.89 -11.53 -27.26
C THR A 455 16.21 -12.57 -26.39
N LEU A 456 16.79 -12.90 -25.22
CA LEU A 456 16.16 -13.78 -24.24
C LEU A 456 14.78 -13.25 -23.79
N LEU A 457 14.65 -11.94 -23.53
CA LEU A 457 13.37 -11.34 -23.17
C LEU A 457 12.30 -11.58 -24.25
N ARG A 458 12.67 -11.40 -25.53
CA ARG A 458 11.77 -11.60 -26.67
C ARG A 458 11.31 -13.05 -26.78
N GLU A 459 12.25 -13.99 -26.76
CA GLU A 459 11.95 -15.43 -26.81
C GLU A 459 11.01 -15.87 -25.67
N MET A 460 11.26 -15.35 -24.45
CA MET A 460 10.40 -15.60 -23.30
C MET A 460 9.02 -14.95 -23.47
N GLY A 461 8.95 -13.76 -24.08
CA GLY A 461 7.70 -13.11 -24.44
C GLY A 461 6.87 -13.94 -25.41
N GLU A 462 7.49 -14.46 -26.47
CA GLU A 462 6.85 -15.33 -27.46
C GLU A 462 6.33 -16.62 -26.82
N LYS A 463 7.13 -17.25 -25.94
CA LYS A 463 6.72 -18.46 -25.19
C LYS A 463 5.49 -18.21 -24.31
N GLU A 464 5.36 -17.02 -23.75
CA GLU A 464 4.22 -16.60 -22.94
C GLU A 464 3.08 -16.00 -23.80
N SER A 465 3.12 -16.16 -25.13
CA SER A 465 2.14 -15.64 -26.07
C SER A 465 2.00 -14.12 -26.03
N VAL A 466 3.09 -13.39 -25.84
CA VAL A 466 3.15 -11.93 -26.07
C VAL A 466 3.39 -11.70 -27.56
N LYS A 467 2.42 -11.10 -28.25
CA LYS A 467 2.50 -10.84 -29.68
C LYS A 467 3.61 -9.83 -29.97
N TRP A 468 4.58 -10.21 -30.79
CA TRP A 468 5.65 -9.32 -31.24
C TRP A 468 5.11 -8.08 -31.97
N ASN A 469 5.66 -6.92 -31.64
CA ASN A 469 5.39 -5.67 -32.33
C ASN A 469 6.64 -4.80 -32.29
N GLU A 470 7.36 -4.72 -33.40
CA GLU A 470 8.64 -4.01 -33.51
C GLU A 470 8.52 -2.52 -33.15
N ALA A 471 7.50 -1.83 -33.65
CA ALA A 471 7.32 -0.41 -33.38
C ALA A 471 7.07 -0.13 -31.89
N GLN A 472 6.24 -0.96 -31.25
CA GLN A 472 5.99 -0.85 -29.82
C GLN A 472 7.22 -1.26 -28.99
N TYR A 473 7.95 -2.29 -29.40
CA TYR A 473 9.19 -2.72 -28.78
C TYR A 473 10.22 -1.59 -28.78
N GLN A 474 10.50 -0.98 -29.94
CA GLN A 474 11.46 0.12 -30.06
C GLN A 474 11.06 1.33 -29.21
N LYS A 475 9.75 1.64 -29.16
CA LYS A 475 9.23 2.73 -28.34
C LYS A 475 9.43 2.46 -26.85
N SER A 476 9.20 1.23 -26.39
CA SER A 476 9.37 0.83 -24.98
C SER A 476 10.79 0.42 -24.62
N LEU A 477 11.70 0.32 -25.59
CA LEU A 477 13.05 -0.23 -25.39
C LEU A 477 13.83 0.46 -24.26
N PRO A 478 13.84 1.81 -24.14
CA PRO A 478 14.53 2.48 -23.04
C PRO A 478 13.96 2.08 -21.67
N LEU A 479 12.63 2.06 -21.55
CA LEU A 479 11.95 1.67 -20.32
C LEU A 479 12.25 0.21 -19.95
N ILE A 480 12.19 -0.70 -20.92
CA ILE A 480 12.50 -2.13 -20.72
C ILE A 480 13.94 -2.30 -20.22
N LYS A 481 14.93 -1.63 -20.85
CA LYS A 481 16.34 -1.71 -20.45
C LYS A 481 16.55 -1.14 -19.04
N THR A 482 15.92 -0.01 -18.71
CA THR A 482 15.98 0.55 -17.34
C THR A 482 15.36 -0.39 -16.32
N GLN A 483 14.20 -0.98 -16.62
CA GLN A 483 13.49 -1.88 -15.72
C GLN A 483 14.27 -3.18 -15.46
N LEU A 484 14.87 -3.77 -16.50
CA LEU A 484 15.77 -4.92 -16.37
C LEU A 484 17.00 -4.56 -15.53
N LYS A 485 17.67 -3.43 -15.82
CA LYS A 485 18.83 -2.96 -15.04
C LYS A 485 18.47 -2.73 -13.57
N ALA A 486 17.32 -2.12 -13.29
CA ALA A 486 16.86 -1.86 -11.93
C ALA A 486 16.57 -3.15 -11.17
N LEU A 487 15.91 -4.13 -11.80
CA LEU A 487 15.66 -5.45 -11.20
C LEU A 487 16.96 -6.21 -10.94
N ILE A 488 17.94 -6.13 -11.85
CA ILE A 488 19.29 -6.68 -11.65
C ILE A 488 19.97 -6.00 -10.45
N ALA A 489 19.88 -4.66 -10.35
CA ALA A 489 20.44 -3.90 -9.24
C ALA A 489 19.80 -4.32 -7.90
N ARG A 490 18.47 -4.47 -7.87
CA ARG A 490 17.73 -4.96 -6.71
C ARG A 490 18.26 -6.30 -6.22
N ASP A 491 18.48 -7.23 -7.15
CA ASP A 491 18.92 -8.58 -6.85
C ASP A 491 20.38 -8.67 -6.38
N LEU A 492 21.22 -7.68 -6.74
CA LEU A 492 22.63 -7.61 -6.34
C LEU A 492 22.85 -6.78 -5.07
N TRP A 493 22.01 -5.77 -4.81
CA TRP A 493 22.08 -4.89 -3.65
C TRP A 493 20.74 -4.90 -2.89
N ASP A 494 19.83 -3.97 -3.14
CA ASP A 494 18.50 -3.94 -2.55
C ASP A 494 17.54 -2.99 -3.32
N MET A 495 16.32 -2.80 -2.81
CA MET A 495 15.31 -1.89 -3.34
C MET A 495 15.77 -0.43 -3.44
N ASN A 496 16.69 0.01 -2.59
CA ASN A 496 17.24 1.37 -2.67
C ASN A 496 17.89 1.61 -4.05
N GLU A 497 18.72 0.66 -4.51
CA GLU A 497 19.40 0.70 -5.79
C GLU A 497 18.45 0.51 -6.97
N TYR A 498 17.37 -0.26 -6.81
CA TYR A 498 16.28 -0.32 -7.79
C TYR A 498 15.74 1.08 -8.11
N TYR A 499 15.40 1.86 -7.07
CA TYR A 499 14.87 3.21 -7.26
C TYR A 499 15.92 4.19 -7.76
N ARG A 500 17.21 4.03 -7.39
CA ARG A 500 18.30 4.84 -7.98
C ARG A 500 18.37 4.68 -9.51
N VAL A 501 18.11 3.48 -10.02
CA VAL A 501 18.06 3.24 -11.47
C VAL A 501 16.74 3.74 -12.07
N MET A 502 15.59 3.35 -11.51
CA MET A 502 14.27 3.71 -12.06
C MET A 502 14.02 5.22 -12.09
N ASN A 503 14.53 5.95 -11.10
CA ASN A 503 14.32 7.40 -11.01
C ASN A 503 15.08 8.21 -12.07
N THR A 504 16.01 7.59 -12.80
CA THR A 504 16.68 8.23 -13.95
C THR A 504 15.74 8.49 -15.13
N THR A 505 14.62 7.75 -15.21
CA THR A 505 13.61 7.90 -16.27
C THR A 505 12.21 8.17 -15.72
N ASN A 506 12.07 8.42 -14.42
CA ASN A 506 10.76 8.67 -13.82
C ASN A 506 10.36 10.14 -14.02
N GLU A 507 9.30 10.38 -14.79
CA GLU A 507 8.86 11.74 -15.14
C GLU A 507 8.50 12.62 -13.93
N SER A 508 7.89 12.05 -12.89
CA SER A 508 7.56 12.80 -11.66
C SER A 508 8.83 13.25 -10.92
N VAL A 509 9.85 12.39 -10.84
CA VAL A 509 11.14 12.72 -10.21
C VAL A 509 11.91 13.74 -11.04
N LEU A 510 11.97 13.55 -12.37
CA LEU A 510 12.60 14.50 -13.27
C LEU A 510 11.91 15.86 -13.21
N LYS A 511 10.57 15.89 -13.11
CA LYS A 511 9.82 17.13 -12.94
C LYS A 511 10.10 17.81 -11.60
N ALA A 512 10.25 17.04 -10.53
CA ALA A 512 10.63 17.58 -9.22
C ALA A 512 12.03 18.22 -9.24
N LEU A 513 13.01 17.57 -9.90
CA LEU A 513 14.34 18.13 -10.10
C LEU A 513 14.28 19.43 -10.92
N ASP A 514 13.55 19.43 -12.05
CA ASP A 514 13.31 20.62 -12.86
C ASP A 514 12.75 21.78 -12.02
N ILE A 515 11.75 21.53 -11.17
CA ILE A 515 11.15 22.55 -10.28
C ILE A 515 12.17 23.11 -9.29
N LEU A 516 13.07 22.27 -8.76
CA LEU A 516 14.13 22.69 -7.85
C LEU A 516 15.24 23.48 -8.57
N HIS A 517 15.48 23.24 -9.86
CA HIS A 517 16.54 23.91 -10.64
C HIS A 517 16.07 25.20 -11.32
N SER A 518 14.88 25.19 -11.90
CA SER A 518 14.35 26.26 -12.78
C SER A 518 13.75 27.46 -12.02
N GLY A 519 13.82 27.48 -10.69
CA GLY A 519 13.12 28.48 -9.86
C GLY A 519 11.61 28.27 -9.76
N GLY A 520 11.05 27.22 -10.39
CA GLY A 520 9.64 26.85 -10.29
C GLY A 520 9.15 26.74 -8.84
N TYR A 521 9.99 26.17 -7.96
CA TYR A 521 9.69 26.08 -6.52
C TYR A 521 9.40 27.46 -5.91
N ALA A 522 10.26 28.44 -6.18
CA ALA A 522 10.12 29.79 -5.66
C ALA A 522 8.91 30.50 -6.28
N LYS A 523 8.63 30.29 -7.57
CA LYS A 523 7.46 30.86 -8.26
C LYS A 523 6.13 30.36 -7.69
N LYS A 524 6.08 29.13 -7.16
CA LYS A 524 4.86 28.56 -6.56
C LYS A 524 4.66 28.98 -5.11
N LEU A 525 5.76 29.12 -4.33
CA LEU A 525 5.72 29.33 -2.88
C LEU A 525 6.22 30.70 -2.40
N LYS A 526 6.34 31.67 -3.30
CA LYS A 526 6.57 33.09 -3.00
C LYS A 526 5.58 33.91 -3.82
#